data_AF-A0A7J4MAQ2-F1
#
_entry.id   AF-A0A7J4MAQ2-F1
#
_cell.length_a   1.000
_cell.length_b   1.000
_cell.length_c   1.000
_cell.angle_alpha   90.00
_cell.angle_beta   90.00
_cell.angle_gamma   90.00
#
_symmetry.space_group_name_H-M   'P 1'
#
loop_
_entity.id
_entity.type
_entity.pdbx_description
1 polymer ?
#
loop_
_entity_poly.entity_id
_entity_poly.type
_entity_poly.pdbx_seq_one_letter_code
_entity_poly.pdbx_strand_id
1 'polypeptide(L)' 'MEQPYTFLGFEIPQLTQIVGGALILEGIGFYFGTGMESFTAFIPSFFGLPLLILGVAAGRIPEKRKLIMHIAVVIGLFCA' A
#
# COMPACT_ATOMS: atom_id res chain seq x y z
N MET A 1 19.10 -16.41 8.48
CA MET A 1 18.89 -14.97 8.22
C MET A 1 18.25 -14.86 6.85
N GLU A 2 16.94 -14.59 6.77
CA GLU A 2 16.26 -14.49 5.47
C GLU A 2 16.79 -13.25 4.73
N GLN A 3 17.13 -13.39 3.45
CA GLN A 3 17.76 -12.31 2.70
C GLN A 3 16.79 -11.11 2.55
N PRO A 4 17.27 -9.87 2.73
CA PRO A 4 16.47 -8.69 2.48
C PRO A 4 16.15 -8.63 0.98
N TYR A 5 14.92 -9.01 0.62
CA TYR A 5 14.42 -8.83 -0.74
C TYR A 5 14.43 -7.33 -1.03
N THR A 6 15.42 -6.94 -1.82
CA THR A 6 15.69 -5.57 -2.23
C THR A 6 15.29 -5.47 -3.69
N PHE A 7 14.29 -4.64 -3.98
CA PHE A 7 13.82 -4.38 -5.33
C PHE A 7 14.06 -2.91 -5.64
N LEU A 8 14.80 -2.61 -6.71
CA LEU A 8 15.16 -1.23 -7.10
C LEU A 8 16.00 -0.45 -6.05
N GLY A 9 16.68 -1.14 -5.13
CA GLY A 9 17.39 -0.52 -4.00
C GLY A 9 16.52 -0.22 -2.77
N PHE A 10 15.22 -0.53 -2.83
CA PHE A 10 14.29 -0.44 -1.71
C PHE A 10 13.93 -1.82 -1.16
N GLU A 11 13.73 -1.92 0.15
CA GLU A 11 13.16 -3.12 0.74
C GLU A 11 11.69 -3.30 0.31
N ILE A 12 11.25 -4.53 0.09
CA ILE A 12 9.85 -4.85 -0.28
C ILE A 12 8.79 -4.16 0.63
N PRO A 13 8.94 -4.13 1.97
CA PRO A 13 8.07 -3.33 2.85
C PRO A 13 8.05 -1.83 2.54
N GLN A 14 9.21 -1.23 2.23
CA GLN A 14 9.28 0.19 1.87
C GLN A 14 8.56 0.46 0.56
N LEU A 15 8.71 -0.43 -0.43
CA LEU A 15 8.00 -0.31 -1.70
C LEU A 15 6.48 -0.34 -1.47
N THR A 16 5.98 -1.24 -0.63
CA THR A 16 4.55 -1.31 -0.28
C THR A 16 4.06 -0.07 0.47
N GLN A 17 4.89 0.53 1.34
CA GLN A 17 4.56 1.81 1.97
C GLN A 17 4.44 2.93 0.95
N ILE A 18 5.38 3.01 -0.01
CA ILE A 18 5.36 4.02 -1.07
C ILE A 18 4.12 3.85 -1.94
N VAL A 19 3.80 2.62 -2.36
CA VAL A 19 2.61 2.32 -3.16
C VAL A 19 1.32 2.62 -2.39
N GLY A 20 1.22 2.22 -1.13
CA GLY A 20 0.07 2.55 -0.28
C GLY A 20 -0.11 4.06 -0.10
N GLY A 21 0.99 4.79 0.05
CA GLY A 21 0.98 6.25 0.17
C GLY A 21 0.56 6.93 -1.14
N ALA A 22 1.07 6.43 -2.28
CA ALA A 22 0.67 6.90 -3.59
C ALA A 22 -0.83 6.70 -3.83
N LEU A 23 -1.39 5.53 -3.49
CA LEU A 23 -2.83 5.24 -3.61
C LEU A 23 -3.69 6.18 -2.76
N ILE A 24 -3.25 6.51 -1.54
CA ILE A 24 -3.94 7.50 -0.70
C ILE A 24 -3.92 8.88 -1.37
N LEU A 25 -2.76 9.32 -1.86
CA LEU A 25 -2.62 10.60 -2.55
C LEU A 25 -3.46 10.63 -3.83
N GLU A 26 -3.50 9.54 -4.58
CA GLU A 26 -4.28 9.43 -5.82
C GLU A 26 -5.77 9.55 -5.54
N GLY A 27 -6.32 8.81 -4.57
CA GLY A 27 -7.75 8.90 -4.25
C GLY A 27 -8.16 10.28 -3.72
N ILE A 28 -7.30 10.92 -2.93
CA ILE A 28 -7.52 12.32 -2.51
C ILE A 28 -7.46 13.25 -3.73
N GLY A 29 -6.44 13.11 -4.57
CA GLY A 29 -6.24 13.92 -5.78
C GLY A 29 -7.39 13.79 -6.78
N PHE A 30 -7.89 12.57 -7.02
CA PHE A 30 -9.04 12.31 -7.86
C PHE A 30 -10.32 12.92 -7.28
N TYR A 31 -10.55 12.83 -5.97
CA TYR A 31 -11.72 13.44 -5.33
C TYR A 31 -11.76 14.96 -5.52
N PHE A 32 -10.63 15.65 -5.31
CA PHE A 32 -10.54 17.09 -5.55
C PHE A 32 -10.56 17.44 -7.05
N GLY A 33 -9.93 16.63 -7.90
CA GLY A 33 -9.86 16.86 -9.35
C GLY A 33 -11.20 16.66 -10.07
N THR A 34 -12.05 15.76 -9.56
CA THR A 34 -13.40 15.50 -10.10
C THR A 34 -14.47 16.42 -9.49
N GLY A 35 -14.09 17.42 -8.69
CA GLY A 35 -15.04 18.36 -8.12
C GLY A 35 -15.92 17.77 -7.02
N MET A 36 -15.46 16.73 -6.32
CA MET A 36 -16.19 16.06 -5.23
C MET A 36 -17.52 15.39 -5.64
N GLU A 37 -17.75 15.19 -6.94
CA GLU A 37 -18.99 14.59 -7.45
C GLU A 37 -19.10 13.09 -7.12
N SER A 38 -17.97 12.38 -7.08
CA SER A 38 -17.96 10.93 -6.95
C SER A 38 -17.28 10.49 -5.66
N PHE A 39 -18.08 10.07 -4.69
CA PHE A 39 -17.62 9.43 -3.45
C PHE A 39 -16.78 8.15 -3.73
N THR A 40 -16.96 7.55 -4.91
CA THR A 40 -16.18 6.41 -5.41
C THR A 40 -14.72 6.77 -5.71
N ALA A 41 -14.37 8.06 -5.88
CA ALA A 41 -12.98 8.49 -6.06
C ALA A 41 -12.09 8.20 -4.83
N PHE A 42 -12.68 7.93 -3.66
CA PHE A 42 -11.96 7.53 -2.45
C PHE A 42 -11.61 6.04 -2.35
N ILE A 43 -12.11 5.20 -3.28
CA ILE A 43 -11.80 3.76 -3.29
C ILE A 43 -10.28 3.51 -3.21
N PRO A 44 -9.42 4.16 -4.02
CA PRO A 44 -7.97 3.97 -3.93
C PRO A 44 -7.41 4.29 -2.55
N SER A 45 -7.87 5.37 -1.89
CA SER A 45 -7.42 5.74 -0.54
C SER A 45 -7.89 4.74 0.52
N PHE A 46 -9.09 4.18 0.37
CA PHE A 46 -9.63 3.19 1.30
C PHE A 46 -8.84 1.89 1.29
N PHE A 47 -8.31 1.48 0.14
CA PHE A 47 -7.40 0.33 0.01
C PHE A 47 -5.94 0.69 0.27
N GLY A 48 -5.52 1.93 -0.01
CA GLY A 48 -4.17 2.43 0.29
C GLY A 48 -3.86 2.48 1.78
N LEU A 49 -4.85 2.81 2.62
CA LEU A 49 -4.71 2.86 4.08
C LEU A 49 -4.28 1.51 4.72
N PRO A 50 -4.99 0.38 4.51
CA PRO A 50 -4.56 -0.92 5.00
C PRO A 50 -3.25 -1.37 4.37
N LEU A 51 -2.99 -1.04 3.10
CA LEU A 51 -1.71 -1.34 2.44
C LEU A 51 -0.53 -0.68 3.16
N LEU A 52 -0.68 0.60 3.51
CA LEU A 52 0.34 1.38 4.20
C LEU A 52 0.57 0.86 5.62
N ILE A 53 -0.49 0.51 6.35
CA ILE A 53 -0.41 -0.11 7.67
C ILE A 53 0.33 -1.45 7.59
N LEU A 54 0.01 -2.31 6.61
CA LEU A 54 0.67 -3.59 6.41
C LEU A 54 2.15 -3.42 6.02
N GLY A 55 2.48 -2.41 5.20
CA GLY A 55 3.87 -2.08 4.88
C GLY A 55 4.68 -1.64 6.11
N VAL A 56 4.10 -0.83 7.00
CA VAL A 56 4.71 -0.46 8.30
C VAL A 56 4.85 -1.68 9.22
N ALA A 57 3.81 -2.52 9.31
CA ALA A 57 3.84 -3.73 10.11
C ALA A 57 4.90 -4.74 9.61
N ALA A 58 5.06 -4.88 8.29
CA ALA A 58 6.07 -5.74 7.67
C ALA A 58 7.50 -5.30 7.96
N GLY A 59 7.74 -3.99 8.13
CA GLY A 59 9.03 -3.44 8.57
C GLY A 59 9.31 -3.60 10.06
N ARG A 60 8.27 -3.66 10.90
CA ARG A 60 8.38 -3.81 12.36
C ARG A 60 8.42 -5.26 12.82
N ILE A 61 7.79 -6.18 12.07
CA ILE A 61 7.68 -7.61 12.42
C ILE A 61 8.36 -8.46 11.32
N PRO A 62 9.70 -8.52 11.31
CA PRO A 62 10.43 -9.26 10.27
C PRO A 62 10.10 -10.76 10.27
N GLU A 63 9.75 -11.34 11.42
CA GLU A 63 9.38 -12.76 11.57
C GLU A 63 8.13 -13.14 10.75
N LYS A 64 7.21 -12.19 10.53
CA LYS A 64 5.96 -12.41 9.76
C LYS A 64 5.93 -11.64 8.45
N ARG A 65 7.04 -11.03 8.05
CA ARG A 65 7.15 -10.17 6.85
C ARG A 65 6.58 -10.87 5.62
N LYS A 66 6.91 -12.14 5.35
CA LYS A 66 6.39 -12.88 4.19
C LYS A 66 4.87 -13.00 4.16
N LEU A 67 4.25 -13.27 5.31
CA LEU A 67 2.80 -13.41 5.45
C LEU A 67 2.11 -12.04 5.29
N ILE A 68 2.63 -11.02 5.96
CA ILE A 68 2.09 -9.64 5.92
C ILE A 68 2.15 -9.11 4.48
N MET A 69 3.25 -9.38 3.76
CA MET A 69 3.42 -8.99 2.37
C MET A 69 2.46 -9.73 1.42
N HIS A 70 2.19 -11.02 1.63
CA HIS A 70 1.18 -11.74 0.82
C HIS A 70 -0.21 -11.17 1.03
N ILE A 71 -0.58 -10.86 2.28
CA ILE A 71 -1.86 -10.22 2.60
C ILE A 71 -1.93 -8.83 1.93
N ALA A 72 -0.85 -8.05 1.99
CA ALA A 72 -0.78 -6.74 1.34
C ALA A 72 -0.97 -6.82 -0.18
N VAL A 73 -0.35 -7.80 -0.85
CA VAL A 73 -0.50 -8.00 -2.30
C VAL A 73 -1.92 -8.44 -2.65
N VAL A 74 -2.53 -9.34 -1.87
CA VAL A 74 -3.93 -9.75 -2.11
C VAL A 74 -4.88 -8.56 -1.96
N ILE A 75 -4.71 -7.72 -0.93
CA ILE A 75 -5.50 -6.49 -0.78
C ILE A 75 -5.27 -5.53 -1.94
N GLY A 76 -4.01 -5.38 -2.39
CA GLY A 76 -3.68 -4.56 -3.55
C GLY A 76 -4.31 -5.06 -4.85
N LEU A 77 -4.41 -6.38 -5.04
CA LEU A 77 -5.04 -6.99 -6.22
C LEU A 77 -6.53 -6.68 -6.33
N PHE A 78 -7.24 -6.51 -5.21
CA PHE A 78 -8.65 -6.08 -5.21
C PHE A 78 -8.84 -4.62 -5.59
N CYS A 79 -7.77 -3.82 -5.59
CA CYS A 79 -7.80 -2.39 -5.89
C CYS A 79 -7.42 -2.07 -7.35
N ALA A 80 -6.88 -3.04 -8.10
CA ALA A 80 -6.51 -2.92 -9.51
C ALA A 80 -7.63 -3.42 -10.44
#